data_AF-A0A9E3WZU0-F1
#
_entry.id   AF-A0A9E3WZU0-F1
#
_cell.length_a   1.000
_cell.length_b   1.000
_cell.length_c   1.000
_cell.angle_alpha   90.00
_cell.angle_beta   90.00
_cell.angle_gamma   90.00
#
_symmetry.space_group_name_H-M   'P 1'
#
loop_
_entity.id
_entity.type
_entity.pdbx_description
1 polymer ?
#
loop_
_entity_poly.entity_id
_entity_poly.type
_entity_poly.pdbx_seq_one_letter_code
_entity_poly.pdbx_strand_id
1 'polypeptide(L)'
;MFLFYLPIIILVVIGLILARWRVMVRKRRRLQGLRTWARQSLALDPVLQQWLQQMSPAQFEVLLDLLDGYCVSLNWKLDWLFTPHIKNAPVLYSALEESLSAYARTILLSLQTVEDVHAYEAFLAFDKQPNARKQSALVQQLYAKLQHEGVAPQPKGRFFRRFSNETPTHSDRVDAIRQAFAQNPARAMAFLKEVLATEQTGATVQTPQRSTNPIDTISMAAVE
;
A
#
# COMPACT_ATOMS: atom_id res chain seq x y z
N MET A 1 -14.40 54.12 14.17
CA MET A 1 -15.26 53.17 13.44
C MET A 1 -14.70 51.74 13.43
N PHE A 2 -13.39 51.52 13.23
CA PHE A 2 -12.76 50.18 13.23
C PHE A 2 -12.94 49.33 14.50
N LEU A 3 -13.01 49.96 15.69
CA LEU A 3 -13.17 49.23 16.96
C LEU A 3 -14.52 48.51 17.10
N PHE A 4 -15.57 48.92 16.36
CA PHE A 4 -16.88 48.28 16.43
C PHE A 4 -16.96 46.95 15.68
N TYR A 5 -16.09 46.70 14.68
CA TYR A 5 -16.11 45.46 13.90
C TYR A 5 -15.29 44.32 14.51
N LEU A 6 -14.35 44.66 15.41
CA LEU A 6 -13.46 43.70 16.06
C LEU A 6 -14.21 42.54 16.79
N PRO A 7 -15.27 42.78 17.61
CA PRO A 7 -15.98 41.68 18.26
C PRO A 7 -16.72 40.76 17.28
N ILE A 8 -17.24 41.31 16.17
CA ILE A 8 -17.92 40.52 15.14
C ILE A 8 -16.93 39.58 14.45
N ILE A 9 -15.75 40.10 14.08
CA ILE A 9 -14.68 39.30 13.47
C ILE A 9 -14.25 38.18 14.41
N ILE A 10 -14.06 38.45 15.70
CA ILE A 10 -13.69 37.44 16.70
C ILE A 10 -14.75 36.35 16.79
N LEU A 11 -16.04 36.70 16.87
CA LEU A 11 -17.12 35.71 16.94
C LEU A 11 -17.19 34.82 15.68
N VAL A 12 -16.97 35.38 14.50
CA VAL A 12 -16.91 34.62 13.24
C VAL A 12 -15.73 33.65 13.25
N VAL A 13 -14.55 34.10 13.66
CA VAL A 13 -13.34 33.25 13.73
C VAL A 13 -13.54 32.11 14.74
N ILE A 14 -14.07 32.40 15.94
CA ILE A 14 -14.40 31.38 16.94
C ILE A 14 -15.43 30.38 16.38
N GLY A 15 -16.47 30.86 15.71
CA GLY A 15 -17.47 30.02 15.06
C GLY A 15 -16.87 29.06 14.04
N LEU A 16 -15.97 29.55 13.18
CA LEU A 16 -15.26 28.74 12.19
C LEU A 16 -14.35 27.69 12.85
N ILE A 17 -13.62 28.07 13.90
CA ILE A 17 -12.77 27.14 14.67
C ILE A 17 -13.62 26.04 15.32
N LEU A 18 -14.74 26.39 15.96
CA LEU A 18 -15.65 25.43 16.58
C LEU A 18 -16.31 24.51 15.55
N ALA A 19 -16.70 25.04 14.38
CA ALA A 19 -17.26 24.23 13.30
C ALA A 19 -16.23 23.22 12.78
N ARG A 20 -15.00 23.67 12.48
CA ARG A 20 -13.90 22.80 12.06
C ARG A 20 -13.57 21.75 13.12
N TRP A 21 -13.55 22.14 14.40
CA TRP A 21 -13.32 21.22 15.50
C TRP A 21 -14.42 20.15 15.60
N ARG A 22 -15.71 20.53 15.49
CA ARG A 22 -16.83 19.57 15.47
C ARG A 22 -16.72 18.58 14.31
N VAL A 23 -16.36 19.03 13.11
CA VAL A 23 -16.14 18.15 11.94
C VAL A 23 -15.01 17.17 12.21
N MET A 24 -13.87 17.64 12.72
CA MET A 24 -12.75 16.78 13.07
C MET A 24 -13.10 15.75 14.14
N VAL A 25 -13.82 16.15 15.20
CA VAL A 25 -14.24 15.25 16.28
C VAL A 25 -15.20 14.18 15.77
N ARG A 26 -16.18 14.54 14.92
CA ARG A 26 -17.09 13.58 14.30
C ARG A 26 -16.33 12.58 13.42
N LYS A 27 -15.41 13.06 12.58
CA LYS A 27 -14.56 12.20 11.73
C LYS A 27 -13.76 11.21 12.58
N ARG A 28 -13.10 11.68 13.64
CA ARG A 28 -12.35 10.81 14.58
C ARG A 28 -13.22 9.75 15.24
N ARG A 29 -14.43 10.10 15.68
CA ARG A 29 -15.38 9.14 16.27
C ARG A 29 -15.81 8.08 15.25
N ARG A 30 -16.14 8.48 14.02
CA ARG A 30 -16.47 7.53 12.93
C ARG A 30 -15.31 6.60 12.62
N LEU A 31 -14.08 7.12 12.55
CA LEU A 31 -12.87 6.30 12.34
C LEU A 31 -12.64 5.30 13.47
N GLN A 32 -12.80 5.72 14.73
CA GLN A 32 -12.71 4.83 15.89
C GLN A 32 -13.82 3.77 15.88
N GLY A 33 -15.04 4.16 15.54
CA GLY A 33 -16.17 3.26 15.38
C GLY A 33 -15.89 2.21 14.29
N LEU A 34 -15.41 2.65 13.12
CA LEU A 34 -15.08 1.77 12.00
C LEU A 34 -13.96 0.79 12.36
N ARG A 35 -12.92 1.24 13.08
CA ARG A 35 -11.86 0.34 13.57
C ARG A 35 -12.37 -0.66 14.60
N THR A 36 -13.30 -0.24 15.46
CA THR A 36 -13.91 -1.12 16.46
C THR A 36 -14.76 -2.17 15.78
N TRP A 37 -15.61 -1.75 14.84
CA TRP A 37 -16.39 -2.64 13.98
C TRP A 37 -15.49 -3.62 13.22
N ALA A 38 -14.46 -3.14 12.53
CA ALA A 38 -13.52 -3.97 11.79
C ALA A 38 -12.84 -5.03 12.67
N ARG A 39 -12.60 -4.76 13.95
CA ARG A 39 -12.06 -5.75 14.89
C ARG A 39 -13.08 -6.78 15.34
N GLN A 40 -14.35 -6.39 15.46
CA GLN A 40 -15.42 -7.23 16.01
C GLN A 40 -16.07 -8.11 14.93
N SER A 41 -16.35 -7.54 13.77
CA SER A 41 -17.21 -8.15 12.76
C SER A 41 -16.47 -9.03 11.76
N LEU A 42 -15.16 -8.80 11.60
CA LEU A 42 -14.32 -9.51 10.63
C LEU A 42 -13.61 -10.72 11.22
N ALA A 43 -14.09 -11.26 12.34
CA ALA A 43 -13.52 -12.48 12.94
C ALA A 43 -13.54 -13.68 11.97
N LEU A 44 -14.43 -13.66 10.96
CA LEU A 44 -14.54 -14.70 9.95
C LEU A 44 -13.64 -14.48 8.72
N ASP A 45 -13.03 -13.31 8.57
CA ASP A 45 -12.16 -12.97 7.42
C ASP A 45 -10.79 -12.45 7.89
N PRO A 46 -9.81 -13.35 8.09
CA PRO A 46 -8.51 -12.97 8.62
C PRO A 46 -7.73 -12.09 7.63
N VAL A 47 -7.94 -12.25 6.33
CA VAL A 47 -7.22 -11.50 5.29
C VAL A 47 -7.70 -10.04 5.29
N LEU A 48 -9.02 -9.83 5.28
CA LEU A 48 -9.58 -8.48 5.34
C LEU A 48 -9.24 -7.81 6.68
N GLN A 49 -9.28 -8.55 7.79
CA GLN A 49 -8.90 -8.02 9.10
C GLN A 49 -7.42 -7.59 9.12
N GLN A 50 -6.51 -8.42 8.62
CA GLN A 50 -5.08 -8.10 8.55
C GLN A 50 -4.83 -6.86 7.68
N TRP A 51 -5.47 -6.78 6.50
CA TRP A 51 -5.37 -5.62 5.62
C TRP A 51 -5.81 -4.33 6.33
N LEU A 52 -6.97 -4.36 7.01
CA LEU A 52 -7.44 -3.21 7.78
C LEU A 52 -6.50 -2.84 8.93
N GLN A 53 -5.83 -3.80 9.57
CA GLN A 53 -4.87 -3.49 10.64
C GLN A 53 -3.59 -2.80 10.13
N GLN A 54 -3.19 -3.08 8.89
CA GLN A 54 -2.00 -2.51 8.26
C GLN A 54 -2.24 -1.11 7.67
N MET A 55 -3.50 -0.70 7.50
CA MET A 55 -3.83 0.61 6.93
C MET A 55 -3.40 1.79 7.83
N SER A 56 -2.79 2.78 7.22
CA SER A 56 -2.50 4.06 7.86
C SER A 56 -3.80 4.85 8.20
N PRO A 57 -3.75 5.84 9.09
CA PRO A 57 -4.92 6.68 9.38
C PRO A 57 -5.51 7.35 8.14
N ALA A 58 -4.67 7.82 7.21
CA ALA A 58 -5.11 8.46 5.97
C ALA A 58 -5.83 7.48 5.04
N GLN A 59 -5.31 6.26 4.90
CA GLN A 59 -5.97 5.20 4.11
C GLN A 59 -7.33 4.79 4.72
N PHE A 60 -7.42 4.76 6.04
CA PHE A 60 -8.70 4.54 6.73
C PHE A 60 -9.72 5.64 6.47
N GLU A 61 -9.30 6.89 6.32
CA GLU A 61 -10.19 7.99 5.96
C GLU A 61 -10.75 7.79 4.55
N VAL A 62 -9.91 7.43 3.59
CA VAL A 62 -10.35 7.12 2.22
C VAL A 62 -11.31 5.93 2.23
N LEU A 63 -11.01 4.88 2.99
CA LEU A 63 -11.92 3.74 3.13
C LEU A 63 -13.28 4.17 3.71
N LEU A 64 -13.28 4.98 4.76
CA LEU A 64 -14.51 5.49 5.37
C LEU A 64 -15.36 6.25 4.34
N ASP A 65 -14.73 7.12 3.53
CA ASP A 65 -15.41 7.89 2.49
C ASP A 65 -15.97 6.97 1.37
N LEU A 66 -15.24 5.93 0.98
CA LEU A 66 -15.71 4.92 0.01
C LEU A 66 -16.90 4.12 0.55
N LEU A 67 -16.84 3.70 1.83
CA LEU A 67 -17.93 2.98 2.49
C LEU A 67 -19.18 3.86 2.64
N ASP A 68 -19.01 5.14 2.97
CA ASP A 68 -20.12 6.09 3.06
C ASP A 68 -20.74 6.32 1.69
N GLY A 69 -19.93 6.51 0.65
CA GLY A 69 -20.38 6.62 -0.74
C GLY A 69 -21.17 5.40 -1.21
N TYR A 70 -20.71 4.19 -0.88
CA TYR A 70 -21.44 2.95 -1.15
C TYR A 70 -22.77 2.90 -0.42
N CYS A 71 -22.81 3.23 0.88
CA CYS A 71 -24.07 3.29 1.64
C CYS A 71 -25.06 4.29 1.01
N VAL A 72 -24.59 5.47 0.63
CA VAL A 72 -25.40 6.51 -0.03
C VAL A 72 -25.96 6.00 -1.36
N SER A 73 -25.17 5.25 -2.14
CA SER A 73 -25.63 4.65 -3.40
C SER A 73 -26.77 3.64 -3.23
N LEU A 74 -26.90 3.04 -2.04
CA LEU A 74 -27.99 2.14 -1.65
C LEU A 74 -29.13 2.85 -0.92
N ASN A 75 -29.13 4.19 -0.89
CA ASN A 75 -30.07 5.04 -0.12
C ASN A 75 -29.99 4.86 1.41
N TRP A 76 -28.84 4.46 1.95
CA TRP A 76 -28.59 4.32 3.39
C TRP A 76 -27.48 5.28 3.86
N LYS A 77 -27.34 5.45 5.18
CA LYS A 77 -26.29 6.30 5.79
C LYS A 77 -25.40 5.47 6.68
N LEU A 78 -24.08 5.52 6.50
CA LEU A 78 -23.12 4.72 7.29
C LEU A 78 -23.22 4.97 8.81
N ASP A 79 -23.83 6.08 9.24
CA ASP A 79 -24.11 6.37 10.65
C ASP A 79 -24.91 5.26 11.37
N TRP A 80 -25.64 4.39 10.65
CA TRP A 80 -26.29 3.22 11.24
C TRP A 80 -25.29 2.30 11.97
N LEU A 81 -24.06 2.21 11.47
CA LEU A 81 -23.00 1.38 12.05
C LEU A 81 -22.61 1.83 13.46
N PHE A 82 -22.76 3.13 13.75
CA PHE A 82 -22.37 3.75 15.01
C PHE A 82 -23.56 4.00 15.94
N THR A 83 -24.77 3.74 15.48
CA THR A 83 -26.01 4.08 16.19
C THR A 83 -26.54 2.85 16.94
N PRO A 84 -26.83 2.95 18.25
CA PRO A 84 -27.28 1.79 19.04
C PRO A 84 -28.67 1.28 18.63
N HIS A 85 -29.52 2.10 18.01
CA HIS A 85 -30.91 1.74 17.71
C HIS A 85 -31.07 0.59 16.72
N ILE A 86 -30.14 0.43 15.77
CA ILE A 86 -30.24 -0.66 14.79
C ILE A 86 -30.01 -2.04 15.41
N LYS A 87 -29.41 -2.08 16.61
CA LYS A 87 -29.22 -3.32 17.38
C LYS A 87 -30.55 -3.98 17.79
N ASN A 88 -31.65 -3.24 17.76
CA ASN A 88 -32.98 -3.78 18.00
C ASN A 88 -33.51 -4.61 16.80
N ALA A 89 -32.85 -4.55 15.64
CA ALA A 89 -33.20 -5.29 14.44
C ALA A 89 -32.00 -6.15 13.98
N PRO A 90 -31.68 -7.25 14.67
CA PRO A 90 -30.43 -8.00 14.48
C PRO A 90 -30.29 -8.57 13.07
N VAL A 91 -31.39 -9.01 12.45
CA VAL A 91 -31.39 -9.53 11.07
C VAL A 91 -30.98 -8.44 10.08
N LEU A 92 -31.54 -7.23 10.22
CA LEU A 92 -31.19 -6.10 9.37
C LEU A 92 -29.74 -5.66 9.60
N TYR A 93 -29.30 -5.58 10.86
CA TYR A 93 -27.92 -5.24 11.19
C TYR A 93 -26.92 -6.21 10.54
N SER A 94 -27.17 -7.51 10.66
CA SER A 94 -26.32 -8.55 10.04
C SER A 94 -26.27 -8.41 8.52
N ALA A 95 -27.40 -8.17 7.86
CA ALA A 95 -27.43 -8.02 6.40
C ALA A 95 -26.67 -6.77 5.92
N LEU A 96 -26.80 -5.65 6.64
CA LEU A 96 -26.06 -4.42 6.34
C LEU A 96 -24.55 -4.59 6.56
N GLU A 97 -24.18 -5.28 7.63
CA GLU A 97 -22.80 -5.59 7.98
C GLU A 97 -22.15 -6.53 6.97
N GLU A 98 -22.87 -7.56 6.51
CA GLU A 98 -22.43 -8.46 5.46
C GLU A 98 -22.22 -7.70 4.14
N SER A 99 -23.16 -6.84 3.76
CA SER A 99 -23.06 -5.99 2.57
C SER A 99 -21.83 -5.06 2.63
N LEU A 100 -21.59 -4.42 3.78
CA LEU A 100 -20.45 -3.54 3.98
C LEU A 100 -19.12 -4.31 3.91
N SER A 101 -19.08 -5.50 4.51
CA SER A 101 -17.91 -6.38 4.49
C SER A 101 -17.62 -6.89 3.08
N ALA A 102 -18.65 -7.27 2.33
CA ALA A 102 -18.53 -7.68 0.94
C ALA A 102 -17.94 -6.55 0.08
N TYR A 103 -18.40 -5.31 0.26
CA TYR A 103 -17.85 -4.16 -0.45
C TYR A 103 -16.40 -3.83 -0.01
N ALA A 104 -16.05 -3.97 1.26
CA ALA A 104 -14.66 -3.83 1.70
C ALA A 104 -13.74 -4.89 1.04
N ARG A 105 -14.23 -6.12 0.87
CA ARG A 105 -13.50 -7.18 0.13
C ARG A 105 -13.30 -6.83 -1.33
N THR A 106 -14.31 -6.27 -2.01
CA THR A 106 -14.14 -5.89 -3.43
C THR A 106 -13.10 -4.79 -3.59
N ILE A 107 -13.03 -3.84 -2.66
CA ILE A 107 -11.96 -2.82 -2.62
C ILE A 107 -10.58 -3.51 -2.46
N LEU A 108 -10.44 -4.40 -1.48
CA LEU A 108 -9.19 -5.15 -1.27
C LEU A 108 -8.75 -5.91 -2.53
N LEU A 109 -9.67 -6.68 -3.12
CA LEU A 109 -9.40 -7.44 -4.36
C LEU A 109 -9.00 -6.52 -5.51
N SER A 110 -9.64 -5.36 -5.64
CA SER A 110 -9.29 -4.39 -6.68
C SER A 110 -7.87 -3.85 -6.51
N LEU A 111 -7.44 -3.56 -5.28
CA LEU A 111 -6.07 -3.12 -5.00
C LEU A 111 -5.06 -4.21 -5.30
N GLN A 112 -5.33 -5.45 -4.88
CA GLN A 112 -4.48 -6.60 -5.19
C GLN A 112 -4.37 -6.83 -6.71
N THR A 113 -5.46 -6.63 -7.45
CA THR A 113 -5.45 -6.75 -8.91
C THR A 113 -4.58 -5.68 -9.56
N VAL A 114 -4.63 -4.43 -9.06
CA VAL A 114 -3.75 -3.36 -9.56
C VAL A 114 -2.27 -3.70 -9.31
N GLU A 115 -1.94 -4.23 -8.13
CA GLU A 115 -0.58 -4.71 -7.82
C GLU A 115 -0.15 -5.85 -8.75
N ASP A 116 -1.05 -6.80 -9.04
CA ASP A 116 -0.80 -7.91 -9.95
C ASP A 116 -0.56 -7.43 -11.39
N VAL A 117 -1.33 -6.43 -11.84
CA VAL A 117 -1.13 -5.80 -13.16
C VAL A 117 0.23 -5.14 -13.24
N HIS A 118 0.63 -4.34 -12.25
CA HIS A 118 1.94 -3.71 -12.23
C HIS A 118 3.10 -4.72 -12.19
N ALA A 119 2.95 -5.80 -11.41
CA ALA A 119 3.94 -6.86 -11.38
C ALA A 119 4.04 -7.58 -12.74
N TYR A 120 2.90 -7.81 -13.40
CA TYR A 120 2.88 -8.39 -14.74
C TYR A 120 3.52 -7.47 -15.80
N GLU A 121 3.27 -6.16 -15.73
CA GLU A 121 3.94 -5.17 -16.59
C GLU A 121 5.46 -5.18 -16.40
N ALA A 122 5.94 -5.28 -15.15
CA ALA A 122 7.36 -5.42 -14.84
C ALA A 122 7.94 -6.71 -15.43
N PHE A 123 7.21 -7.81 -15.34
CA PHE A 123 7.58 -9.08 -15.98
C PHE A 123 7.67 -8.94 -17.51
N LEU A 124 6.70 -8.30 -18.15
CA LEU A 124 6.73 -8.07 -19.61
C LEU A 124 7.91 -7.19 -20.03
N ALA A 125 8.24 -6.16 -19.24
CA ALA A 125 9.42 -5.32 -19.48
C ALA A 125 10.73 -6.11 -19.35
N PHE A 126 10.82 -6.97 -18.33
CA PHE A 126 11.91 -7.91 -18.16
C PHE A 126 12.02 -8.87 -19.36
N ASP A 127 10.91 -9.48 -19.78
CA ASP A 127 10.91 -10.49 -20.84
C ASP A 127 11.35 -9.92 -22.20
N LYS A 128 10.98 -8.67 -22.49
CA LYS A 128 11.41 -7.94 -23.68
C LYS A 128 12.90 -7.60 -23.68
N GLN A 129 13.47 -7.28 -22.51
CA GLN A 129 14.86 -6.80 -22.39
C GLN A 129 15.57 -7.42 -21.18
N PRO A 130 15.82 -8.74 -21.17
CA PRO A 130 16.36 -9.42 -20.00
C PRO A 130 17.79 -8.98 -19.67
N ASN A 131 18.57 -8.57 -20.69
CA ASN A 131 19.97 -8.17 -20.54
C ASN A 131 20.14 -6.67 -20.22
N ALA A 132 19.06 -5.93 -19.99
CA ALA A 132 19.17 -4.53 -19.61
C ALA A 132 19.84 -4.41 -18.23
N ARG A 133 20.79 -3.49 -18.08
CA ARG A 133 21.52 -3.27 -16.81
C ARG A 133 20.60 -3.03 -15.61
N LYS A 134 19.43 -2.42 -15.83
CA LYS A 134 18.42 -2.19 -14.79
C LYS A 134 17.77 -3.50 -14.28
N GLN A 135 17.73 -4.53 -15.12
CA GLN A 135 17.07 -5.80 -14.82
C GLN A 135 18.01 -6.81 -14.15
N SER A 136 19.34 -6.59 -14.17
CA SER A 136 20.28 -7.58 -13.63
C SER A 136 20.09 -7.84 -12.12
N ALA A 137 19.74 -6.78 -11.36
CA ALA A 137 19.44 -6.89 -9.94
C ALA A 137 18.15 -7.68 -9.71
N LEU A 138 17.08 -7.34 -10.43
CA LEU A 138 15.80 -8.05 -10.40
C LEU A 138 15.98 -9.54 -10.73
N VAL A 139 16.70 -9.86 -11.81
CA VAL A 139 17.00 -11.24 -12.22
C VAL A 139 17.72 -12.00 -11.13
N GLN A 140 18.74 -11.41 -10.52
CA GLN A 140 19.51 -12.07 -9.47
C GLN A 140 18.65 -12.35 -8.23
N GLN A 141 17.87 -11.37 -7.78
CA GLN A 141 17.01 -11.51 -6.59
C GLN A 141 15.86 -12.49 -6.84
N LEU A 142 15.17 -12.37 -7.97
CA LEU A 142 14.05 -13.23 -8.33
C LEU A 142 14.50 -14.67 -8.55
N TYR A 143 15.63 -14.89 -9.23
CA TYR A 143 16.19 -16.23 -9.41
C TYR A 143 16.57 -16.86 -8.07
N ALA A 144 17.29 -16.12 -7.21
CA ALA A 144 17.68 -16.62 -5.89
C ALA A 144 16.46 -17.03 -5.06
N LYS A 145 15.39 -16.23 -5.11
CA LYS A 145 14.13 -16.51 -4.43
C LYS A 145 13.40 -17.73 -4.97
N LEU A 146 13.25 -17.82 -6.30
CA LEU A 146 12.65 -18.98 -6.95
C LEU A 146 13.43 -20.27 -6.69
N GLN A 147 14.77 -20.18 -6.59
CA GLN A 147 15.62 -21.32 -6.27
C GLN A 147 15.47 -21.76 -4.81
N HIS A 148 15.44 -20.82 -3.86
CA HIS A 148 15.21 -21.10 -2.44
C HIS A 148 13.90 -21.86 -2.21
N GLU A 149 12.84 -21.43 -2.90
CA GLU A 149 11.49 -21.99 -2.77
C GLU A 149 11.25 -23.23 -3.64
N GLY A 150 12.29 -23.70 -4.35
CA GLY A 150 12.20 -24.88 -5.21
C GLY A 150 11.26 -24.75 -6.41
N VAL A 151 10.87 -23.53 -6.77
CA VAL A 151 10.00 -23.24 -7.93
C VAL A 151 10.83 -23.11 -9.21
N ALA A 152 12.09 -22.66 -9.11
CA ALA A 152 12.99 -22.67 -10.25
C ALA A 152 13.38 -24.10 -10.62
N PRO A 153 13.27 -24.48 -11.91
CA PRO A 153 13.77 -25.76 -12.39
C PRO A 153 15.28 -25.81 -12.17
N GLN A 154 15.76 -26.90 -11.59
CA GLN A 154 17.21 -27.07 -11.48
C GLN A 154 17.81 -27.24 -12.88
N PRO A 155 18.92 -26.55 -13.19
CA PRO A 155 19.52 -26.58 -14.50
C PRO A 155 19.77 -28.03 -14.94
N LYS A 156 19.34 -28.37 -16.16
CA LYS A 156 19.49 -29.69 -16.78
C LYS A 156 20.98 -29.92 -17.11
N GLY A 157 21.77 -30.20 -16.07
CA GLY A 157 23.23 -30.37 -16.16
C GLY A 157 23.88 -30.78 -14.84
N ARG A 158 23.10 -31.27 -13.86
CA ARG A 158 23.58 -31.61 -12.50
C ARG A 158 24.78 -32.57 -12.48
N PHE A 159 24.96 -33.40 -13.51
CA PHE A 159 26.04 -34.38 -13.52
C PHE A 159 27.43 -33.74 -13.68
N PHE A 160 27.55 -32.61 -14.37
CA PHE A 160 28.83 -31.92 -14.55
C PHE A 160 29.05 -30.76 -13.57
N ARG A 161 27.99 -30.08 -13.11
CA ARG A 161 28.10 -28.97 -12.13
C ARG A 161 28.42 -29.39 -10.70
N ARG A 162 28.34 -30.68 -10.35
CA ARG A 162 28.78 -31.13 -9.01
C ARG A 162 30.30 -31.05 -8.86
N PHE A 163 31.03 -30.95 -9.98
CA PHE A 163 32.49 -30.87 -10.02
C PHE A 163 33.01 -29.48 -10.43
N SER A 164 32.20 -28.65 -11.10
CA SER A 164 32.54 -27.25 -11.37
C SER A 164 31.80 -26.32 -10.41
N ASN A 165 32.53 -25.46 -9.68
CA ASN A 165 31.96 -24.37 -8.87
C ASN A 165 31.37 -23.24 -9.77
N GLU A 166 30.76 -23.62 -10.90
CA GLU A 166 30.25 -22.69 -11.89
C GLU A 166 28.90 -22.12 -11.43
N THR A 167 28.94 -20.83 -11.14
CA THR A 167 27.72 -20.06 -10.89
C THR A 167 26.85 -20.04 -12.16
N PRO A 168 25.51 -20.19 -12.04
CA PRO A 168 24.63 -20.15 -13.20
C PRO A 168 24.79 -18.82 -13.94
N THR A 169 24.92 -18.92 -15.27
CA THR A 169 25.08 -17.75 -16.15
C THR A 169 23.83 -16.90 -16.12
N HIS A 170 23.93 -15.63 -16.55
CA HIS A 170 22.77 -14.75 -16.59
C HIS A 170 21.62 -15.31 -17.46
N SER A 171 21.94 -15.89 -18.63
CA SER A 171 20.96 -16.55 -19.50
C SER A 171 20.27 -17.72 -18.80
N ASP A 172 21.02 -18.58 -18.09
CA ASP A 172 20.42 -19.70 -17.35
C ASP A 172 19.39 -19.23 -16.32
N ARG A 173 19.67 -18.09 -15.65
CA ARG A 173 18.76 -17.51 -14.65
C ARG A 173 17.49 -16.98 -15.30
N VAL A 174 17.63 -16.29 -16.43
CA VAL A 174 16.49 -15.77 -17.21
C VAL A 174 15.58 -16.91 -17.67
N ASP A 175 16.15 -17.97 -18.21
CA ASP A 175 15.38 -19.13 -18.68
C ASP A 175 14.70 -19.87 -17.53
N ALA A 176 15.38 -20.00 -16.38
CA ALA A 176 14.78 -20.57 -15.17
C ALA A 176 13.60 -19.72 -14.65
N ILE A 177 13.71 -18.39 -14.69
CA ILE A 177 12.60 -17.48 -14.34
C ILE A 177 11.43 -17.68 -15.30
N ARG A 178 11.66 -17.64 -16.62
CA ARG A 178 10.61 -17.85 -17.64
C ARG A 178 9.91 -19.19 -17.45
N GLN A 179 10.67 -20.25 -17.21
CA GLN A 179 10.12 -21.57 -16.97
C GLN A 179 9.32 -21.64 -15.66
N ALA A 180 9.74 -20.94 -14.60
CA ALA A 180 8.96 -20.83 -13.37
C ALA A 180 7.61 -20.13 -13.59
N PHE A 181 7.57 -19.05 -14.38
CA PHE A 181 6.32 -18.38 -14.77
C PHE A 181 5.42 -19.28 -15.62
N ALA A 182 5.99 -20.11 -16.50
CA ALA A 182 5.23 -21.06 -17.31
C ALA A 182 4.64 -22.21 -16.48
N GLN A 183 5.36 -22.70 -15.46
CA GLN A 183 4.94 -23.83 -14.64
C GLN A 183 4.01 -23.45 -13.49
N ASN A 184 4.32 -22.34 -12.79
CA ASN A 184 3.61 -21.91 -11.59
C ASN A 184 3.45 -20.38 -11.58
N PRO A 185 2.62 -19.81 -12.48
CA PRO A 185 2.51 -18.35 -12.66
C PRO A 185 2.11 -17.62 -11.38
N ALA A 186 1.18 -18.17 -10.60
CA ALA A 186 0.72 -17.56 -9.35
C ALA A 186 1.85 -17.41 -8.31
N ARG A 187 2.69 -18.45 -8.12
CA ARG A 187 3.82 -18.40 -7.19
C ARG A 187 4.94 -17.48 -7.70
N ALA A 188 5.26 -17.58 -8.98
CA ALA A 188 6.28 -16.73 -9.60
C ALA A 188 5.89 -15.24 -9.51
N MET A 189 4.61 -14.92 -9.72
CA MET A 189 4.09 -13.56 -9.55
C MET A 189 4.16 -13.07 -8.11
N ALA A 190 3.83 -13.91 -7.13
CA ALA A 190 3.95 -13.56 -5.72
C ALA A 190 5.39 -13.20 -5.34
N PHE A 191 6.38 -13.96 -5.82
CA PHE A 191 7.80 -13.66 -5.59
C PHE A 191 8.26 -12.40 -6.30
N LEU A 192 7.79 -12.16 -7.53
CA LEU A 192 8.09 -10.92 -8.25
C LEU A 192 7.56 -9.70 -7.49
N LYS A 193 6.32 -9.75 -6.98
CA LYS A 193 5.75 -8.67 -6.15
C LYS A 193 6.61 -8.38 -4.92
N GLU A 194 7.07 -9.41 -4.23
CA GLU A 194 7.89 -9.25 -3.03
C GLU A 194 9.27 -8.63 -3.33
N VAL A 195 9.89 -9.03 -4.46
CA VAL A 195 11.14 -8.43 -4.92
C VAL A 195 10.95 -6.96 -5.28
N LEU A 196 9.89 -6.63 -6.04
CA LEU A 196 9.57 -5.23 -6.40
C LEU A 196 9.28 -4.35 -5.17
N ALA A 197 8.59 -4.88 -4.16
CA ALA A 197 8.34 -4.18 -2.90
C ALA A 197 9.64 -3.84 -2.14
N THR A 198 10.64 -4.73 -2.22
CA THR A 198 11.96 -4.54 -1.59
C THR A 198 12.75 -3.41 -2.29
N GLU A 199 12.69 -3.35 -3.62
CA GLU A 199 13.36 -2.29 -4.41
C GLU A 199 12.79 -0.89 -4.13
N GLN A 200 11.47 -0.78 -3.99
CA GLN A 200 10.82 0.50 -3.64
C GLN A 200 11.22 1.01 -2.25
N THR A 201 11.40 0.09 -1.29
CA THR A 201 11.81 0.44 0.07
C THR A 201 13.28 0.89 0.12
N GLY A 202 14.16 0.22 -0.63
CA GLY A 202 15.59 0.53 -0.69
C GLY A 202 15.93 1.88 -1.32
N ALA A 203 15.13 2.34 -2.29
CA ALA A 203 15.33 3.63 -2.96
C ALA A 203 15.11 4.85 -2.03
N THR A 204 14.35 4.68 -0.95
CA THR A 204 13.93 5.80 -0.07
C THR A 204 14.97 6.13 1.01
N VAL A 205 15.98 5.28 1.24
CA VAL A 205 16.92 5.41 2.37
C VAL A 205 18.23 6.14 2.00
N GLN A 206 18.50 6.41 0.72
CA GLN A 206 19.78 7.01 0.27
C GLN A 206 19.62 8.46 -0.22
N THR A 207 19.22 9.38 0.66
CA THR A 207 19.62 10.79 0.51
C THR A 207 19.84 11.44 1.89
N PRO A 208 20.99 11.18 2.55
CA PRO A 208 21.52 12.19 3.46
C PRO A 208 21.94 13.38 2.59
N GLN A 209 21.10 14.41 2.53
CA GLN A 209 21.50 15.74 2.10
C GLN A 209 22.71 16.15 2.95
N ARG A 210 23.91 15.94 2.41
CA ARG A 210 25.12 16.58 2.90
C ARG A 210 24.97 18.06 2.57
N SER A 211 24.30 18.79 3.47
CA SER A 211 24.28 20.24 3.48
C SER A 211 25.73 20.71 3.60
N THR A 212 26.32 21.04 2.46
CA THR A 212 27.56 21.81 2.43
C THR A 212 27.11 23.26 2.52
N ASN A 213 26.98 23.78 3.74
CA ASN A 213 26.96 25.22 3.95
C ASN A 213 28.30 25.77 3.44
N PRO A 214 28.33 26.67 2.45
CA PRO A 214 29.52 27.46 2.20
C PRO A 214 29.67 28.43 3.39
N ILE A 215 30.70 28.22 4.19
CA ILE A 215 31.14 29.21 5.17
C ILE A 215 31.71 30.38 4.36
N ASP A 216 31.08 31.54 4.53
CA ASP A 216 31.57 32.83 4.10
C ASP A 216 33.03 33.01 4.48
N THR A 217 33.92 33.01 3.48
CA THR A 217 35.27 33.53 3.65
C THR A 217 35.22 35.00 3.26
N ILE A 218 34.95 35.84 4.27
CA ILE A 218 35.23 37.28 4.21
C ILE A 218 36.75 37.42 4.08
N SER A 219 37.22 37.79 2.89
CA SER A 219 38.60 38.26 2.69
C SER A 219 38.56 39.68 2.16
N MET A 220 38.89 40.60 3.06
CA MET A 220 39.17 42.01 2.78
C MET A 220 40.39 42.13 1.86
N ALA A 221 40.29 42.92 0.80
CA ALA A 221 41.44 43.50 0.14
C ALA A 221 41.12 44.93 -0.34
N ALA A 222 41.77 45.89 0.33
CA ALA A 222 42.45 47.08 -0.19
C ALA A 222 41.73 47.92 -1.26
N VAL A 223 41.31 49.17 -0.97
CA VAL A 223 42.16 50.38 -0.82
C VAL A 223 43.16 50.53 -1.96
N GLU A 224 42.74 51.24 -3.00
CA GLU A 224 43.38 52.47 -3.52
C GLU A 224 42.37 53.25 -4.37
#